data_AF-A0A377BA93-F1
#
_entry.id   AF-A0A377BA93-F1
#
_cell.length_a   1.000
_cell.length_b   1.000
_cell.length_c   1.000
_cell.angle_alpha   90.00
_cell.angle_beta   90.00
_cell.angle_gamma   90.00
#
_symmetry.space_group_name_H-M   'P 1'
#
loop_
_entity.id
_entity.type
_entity.pdbx_description
1 polymer ?
#
loop_
_entity_poly.entity_id
_entity_poly.type
_entity_poly.pdbx_seq_one_letter_code
_entity_poly.pdbx_strand_id
1 'polypeptide(L)' 'MSTPRQILAAIFDMDGLLIDSEPLWDRAELDVMASLGVDISRRNELPDTLGLRIDMVVDLWYARQPWNGPSVRK' A
#
# COMPACT_ATOMS: atom_id res chain seq x y z
N MET A 1 -9.21 41.49 11.04
CA MET A 1 -7.76 41.24 10.88
C MET A 1 -7.51 39.79 11.27
N SER A 2 -6.93 38.95 10.39
CA SER A 2 -6.58 37.58 10.77
C SER A 2 -5.27 37.60 11.56
N THR A 3 -5.26 36.97 12.74
CA THR A 3 -4.04 36.69 13.48
C THR A 3 -3.11 35.80 12.64
N PRO A 4 -1.81 36.12 12.53
CA PRO A 4 -0.86 35.29 11.79
C PRO A 4 -0.76 33.91 12.42
N ARG A 5 -0.88 32.86 11.60
CA ARG A 5 -0.77 31.47 12.05
C ARG A 5 0.71 31.10 12.16
N GLN A 6 1.24 31.12 13.38
CA GLN A 6 2.59 30.65 13.66
C GLN A 6 2.65 29.12 13.58
N ILE A 7 3.60 28.59 12.81
CA ILE A 7 3.87 27.16 12.72
C ILE A 7 4.91 26.80 13.79
N LEU A 8 4.55 25.90 14.71
CA LEU A 8 5.42 25.48 15.83
C LEU A 8 5.96 24.07 15.68
N ALA A 9 5.36 23.27 14.81
CA ALA A 9 5.71 21.88 14.57
C ALA A 9 5.36 21.48 13.13
N ALA A 10 6.04 20.45 12.64
CA ALA A 10 5.74 19.76 11.39
C ALA A 10 5.68 18.25 11.67
N ILE A 11 4.69 17.59 11.07
CA ILE A 11 4.53 16.13 11.09
C ILE A 11 4.86 15.65 9.69
N PHE A 12 5.80 14.73 9.60
CA PHE A 12 6.22 14.13 8.34
C PHE A 12 5.62 12.74 8.24
N ASP A 13 5.07 12.43 7.07
CA ASP A 13 4.81 11.07 6.66
C ASP A 13 6.13 10.29 6.51
N MET A 14 6.08 8.97 6.55
CA MET A 14 7.27 8.13 6.53
C MET A 14 7.59 7.61 5.14
N ASP A 15 6.70 6.79 4.60
CA ASP A 15 6.87 6.10 3.31
C ASP A 15 6.66 7.08 2.16
N GLY A 16 7.59 7.13 1.21
CA GLY A 16 7.56 8.07 0.09
C GLY A 16 7.87 9.53 0.45
N LEU A 17 8.06 9.86 1.74
CA LEU A 17 8.46 11.21 2.18
C LEU A 17 9.81 11.25 2.91
N LEU A 18 9.95 10.52 4.03
CA LEU A 18 11.23 10.42 4.75
C LEU A 18 12.12 9.32 4.18
N ILE A 19 11.50 8.27 3.64
CA ILE A 19 12.17 7.08 3.11
C ILE A 19 11.62 6.79 1.73
N ASP A 20 12.50 6.51 0.77
CA ASP A 20 12.13 6.01 -0.57
C ASP A 20 11.78 4.51 -0.50
N SER A 21 10.72 4.20 0.25
CA SER A 21 10.26 2.83 0.52
C SER A 21 9.19 2.33 -0.44
N GLU A 22 8.55 3.20 -1.22
CA GLU A 22 7.52 2.81 -2.20
C GLU A 22 8.01 1.73 -3.19
N PRO A 23 9.23 1.82 -3.78
CA PRO A 23 9.74 0.74 -4.64
C PRO A 23 9.97 -0.58 -3.91
N LEU A 24 10.25 -0.52 -2.60
CA LEU A 24 10.45 -1.71 -1.77
C LEU A 24 9.11 -2.37 -1.43
N TRP A 25 8.08 -1.57 -1.13
CA TRP A 25 6.71 -2.05 -0.93
C TRP A 25 6.16 -2.69 -2.21
N ASP A 26 6.36 -2.05 -3.36
CA ASP A 26 6.01 -2.62 -4.67
C ASP A 26 6.67 -3.98 -4.88
N ARG A 27 7.96 -4.09 -4.60
CA ARG A 27 8.68 -5.35 -4.77
C ARG A 27 8.15 -6.44 -3.84
N ALA A 28 7.94 -6.11 -2.57
CA ALA A 28 7.42 -7.04 -1.57
C ALA A 28 6.01 -7.52 -1.90
N GLU A 29 5.13 -6.61 -2.34
CA GLU A 29 3.78 -6.94 -2.81
C GLU A 29 3.85 -7.95 -3.96
N LEU A 30 4.65 -7.67 -5.00
CA LEU A 30 4.77 -8.55 -6.16
C LEU A 30 5.31 -9.94 -5.78
N ASP A 31 6.37 -9.99 -4.97
CA ASP A 31 7.00 -11.26 -4.57
C ASP A 31 6.04 -12.14 -3.75
N VAL A 32 5.32 -11.55 -2.79
CA VAL A 32 4.35 -12.27 -1.96
C VAL A 32 3.13 -12.70 -2.76
N MET A 33 2.53 -11.80 -3.55
CA MET A 33 1.35 -12.13 -4.35
C MET A 33 1.66 -13.22 -5.39
N ALA A 34 2.82 -13.15 -6.05
CA ALA A 34 3.28 -14.21 -6.94
C ALA A 34 3.42 -15.57 -6.23
N SER A 35 3.95 -15.57 -5.01
CA SER A 35 4.10 -16.81 -4.22
C SER A 35 2.76 -17.46 -3.84
N LEU A 36 1.67 -16.68 -3.79
CA LEU A 36 0.30 -17.15 -3.51
C LEU A 36 -0.45 -17.56 -4.78
N GLY A 37 0.20 -17.49 -5.95
CA GLY A 37 -0.41 -17.83 -7.24
C GLY A 37 -1.31 -16.73 -7.82
N VAL A 38 -1.22 -15.51 -7.30
CA VAL A 38 -1.93 -14.34 -7.86
C VAL A 38 -1.23 -13.91 -9.15
N ASP A 39 -2.00 -13.67 -10.20
CA ASP A 39 -1.47 -13.14 -11.46
C ASP A 39 -1.23 -11.63 -11.35
N ILE A 40 0.03 -11.26 -11.10
CA ILE A 40 0.46 -9.86 -10.98
C ILE A 40 0.36 -9.06 -12.28
N SER A 41 0.22 -9.71 -13.45
CA SER A 41 0.01 -9.00 -14.72
C SER A 41 -1.31 -8.22 -14.75
N ARG A 42 -2.25 -8.61 -13.88
CA ARG A 42 -3.56 -7.99 -13.70
C ARG A 42 -3.58 -6.88 -12.64
N ARG A 43 -2.41 -6.36 -12.23
CA ARG A 43 -2.30 -5.27 -11.25
C ARG A 43 -3.08 -4.02 -11.64
N ASN A 44 -3.24 -3.79 -12.95
CA ASN A 44 -4.04 -2.69 -13.51
C ASN A 44 -5.55 -2.79 -13.20
N GLU A 45 -6.05 -3.91 -12.68
CA GLU A 45 -7.43 -4.05 -12.21
C GLU A 45 -7.65 -3.49 -10.79
N LEU A 46 -6.58 -3.17 -10.08
CA LEU A 46 -6.62 -2.50 -8.79
C LEU A 46 -6.69 -0.97 -9.00
N PRO A 47 -7.36 -0.23 -8.08
CA PRO A 47 -7.29 1.22 -8.06
C PRO A 47 -5.87 1.69 -7.71
N ASP A 48 -5.63 3.00 -7.76
CA ASP A 48 -4.41 3.58 -7.19
C ASP A 48 -4.32 3.23 -5.69
N THR A 49 -3.19 2.62 -5.29
CA THR A 49 -2.94 2.14 -3.93
C THR A 49 -1.95 2.99 -3.16
N LEU A 50 -1.42 4.07 -3.75
CA LEU A 50 -0.43 4.93 -3.09
C LEU A 50 -0.99 5.51 -1.78
N GLY A 51 -0.23 5.34 -0.69
CA GLY A 51 -0.62 5.80 0.64
C GLY A 51 -1.75 4.99 1.31
N LEU A 52 -2.24 3.91 0.69
CA LEU A 52 -3.17 3.00 1.34
C LEU A 52 -2.43 2.12 2.35
N ARG A 53 -3.13 1.77 3.44
CA ARG A 53 -2.62 0.79 4.39
C ARG A 53 -2.52 -0.58 3.72
N ILE A 54 -1.45 -1.31 4.02
CA ILE A 54 -1.16 -2.59 3.37
C ILE A 54 -2.31 -3.62 3.46
N ASP A 55 -3.07 -3.65 4.56
CA ASP A 55 -4.22 -4.56 4.68
C ASP A 55 -5.34 -4.27 3.66
N MET A 56 -5.53 -3.00 3.27
CA MET A 56 -6.49 -2.63 2.22
C MET A 56 -6.01 -3.10 0.84
N VAL A 57 -4.70 -3.01 0.58
CA VAL A 57 -4.10 -3.49 -0.67
C VAL A 57 -4.25 -5.01 -0.77
N VAL A 58 -4.01 -5.74 0.32
CA VAL A 58 -4.22 -7.19 0.39
C VAL A 58 -5.70 -7.55 0.20
N ASP A 59 -6.64 -6.82 0.82
CA ASP A 59 -8.08 -7.01 0.61
C ASP A 59 -8.49 -6.76 -0.85
N LEU A 60 -7.90 -5.76 -1.53
CA LEU A 60 -8.13 -5.47 -2.95
C LEU A 60 -7.66 -6.61 -3.85
N TRP A 61 -6.45 -7.14 -3.62
CA TRP A 61 -5.94 -8.30 -4.34
C TRP A 61 -6.84 -9.53 -4.14
N TYR A 62 -7.19 -9.84 -2.88
CA TYR A 62 -8.02 -10.99 -2.56
C TYR A 62 -9.42 -10.90 -3.18
N ALA A 63 -10.00 -9.70 -3.24
CA ALA A 63 -11.30 -9.48 -3.88
C ALA A 63 -11.29 -9.71 -5.40
N ARG A 64 -10.13 -9.55 -6.07
CA ARG A 64 -9.97 -9.77 -7.53
C ARG A 64 -9.54 -11.18 -7.85
N GLN A 65 -8.63 -11.72 -7.05
CA GLN A 65 -8.00 -13.02 -7.24
C GLN A 65 -7.86 -13.73 -5.89
N PRO A 66 -8.94 -14.34 -5.38
CA PRO A 66 -8.87 -15.07 -4.12
C PRO A 66 -7.93 -16.27 -4.27
N TRP A 67 -6.91 -16.34 -3.41
CA TRP A 67 -5.98 -17.46 -3.36
C TRP A 67 -6.40 -18.51 -2.31
N ASN A 68 -5.85 -19.71 -2.45
CA ASN A 68 -5.93 -20.76 -1.43
C ASN A 68 -4.68 -20.72 -0.57
N GLY A 69 -4.83 -20.66 0.76
CA GLY A 69 -3.69 -20.62 1.68
C GLY A 69 -3.94 -19.71 2.89
N PRO A 70 -2.93 -18.92 3.32
CA PRO A 70 -3.05 -18.03 4.47
C PRO A 70 -4.26 -17.09 4.38
N SER A 71 -4.93 -16.89 5.52
CA SER A 71 -6.04 -15.96 5.63
C SER A 71 -5.59 -14.51 5.45
N VAL A 72 -6.47 -13.70 4.87
CA VAL A 72 -6.29 -12.26 4.66
C VAL A 72 -6.34 -11.47 5.98
N ARG A 73 -6.91 -12.08 7.02
CA ARG A 73 -7.04 -11.53 8.38
C ARG A 73 -6.23 -12.40 9.33
N LYS A 74 -5.63 -11.77 10.35
CA LYS A 74 -5.05 -12.47 11.50
C LYS A 74 -6.13 -12.94 12.47
#